data_AF-A0A6G1CHS3-F1
#
_entry.id   AF-A0A6G1CHS3-F1
#
_cell.length_a   1.000
_cell.length_b   1.000
_cell.length_c   1.000
_cell.angle_alpha   90.00
_cell.angle_beta   90.00
_cell.angle_gamma   90.00
#
_symmetry.space_group_name_H-M   'P 1'
#
loop_
_entity.id
_entity.type
_entity.pdbx_description
1 polymer ?
#
loop_
_entity_poly.entity_id
_entity_poly.type
_entity_poly.pdbx_seq_one_letter_code
_entity_poly.pdbx_strand_id
1 'polypeptide(L)'
;MTSSSGSGELAGDGAELILSLPEDVLTLISAHLRPRDLLALSAASRSLRDAVSAADKAWLAQCRLHLPSASHLLAWRAALGDSSLAVCRFLHSAAPLLGLWAHQNPELGNLVVALPGFLSLVAVRCIPQELSPHLLWAPVFELLADARGHPAFLFLHGAAADSLFPGLLASLHPHANTLFLEAHTCLPPASHFSRLAFADRRRLLNALVATCRITLPPDLATAPLFARSDDDLPLLAARREAMLRLHSDAGGGMVLRTEIEALLIGARKTALPANTAGDRMRLRRSFSAVAGYVRNSLRQMVTRSSSANSRAEYTHPKHLPLDEFLHAGESVGLSLRGARMRLSIYRNWPSMHDNRFVLYKLTTQAPMPGREYAGLWGGTFGWPPGRPEDERKPGKALFFLLLSYEEDSEGKLLLIATKVLEGTHYVVHPNGSSMFIVRVAEPSTESFPWQTDEESRSMEIKRSFAGDGIATGYGFRYPGSKPGSLFVLQDGRLAFVWRENKAVLTLQRLDLEDMIRRGERVPALPPIPNFAYLTKSYSNVFAVPHGSSTSCPISPR
;
A
#
# COMPACT_ATOMS: atom_id res chain seq x y z
N MET A 1 -51.48 -55.29 -19.72
CA MET A 1 -50.49 -54.26 -20.08
C MET A 1 -51.09 -52.90 -19.78
N THR A 2 -50.70 -52.31 -18.65
CA THR A 2 -50.44 -50.88 -18.45
C THR A 2 -49.87 -50.75 -17.04
N SER A 3 -48.57 -50.52 -17.01
CA SER A 3 -47.73 -50.39 -15.83
C SER A 3 -47.98 -49.07 -15.11
N SER A 4 -47.99 -49.15 -13.78
CA SER A 4 -47.77 -48.04 -12.86
C SER A 4 -46.49 -47.25 -13.18
N SER A 5 -46.57 -45.93 -13.15
CA SER A 5 -45.42 -45.07 -12.92
C SER A 5 -45.74 -44.11 -11.78
N GLY A 6 -45.34 -44.50 -10.57
CA GLY A 6 -45.06 -43.55 -9.51
C GLY A 6 -43.78 -42.81 -9.84
N SER A 7 -43.88 -41.49 -9.93
CA SER A 7 -42.80 -40.52 -9.78
C SER A 7 -43.29 -39.60 -8.67
N GLY A 8 -42.79 -39.63 -7.44
CA GLY A 8 -41.38 -39.48 -7.12
C GLY A 8 -40.99 -38.00 -7.04
N GLU A 9 -41.83 -37.12 -6.49
CA GLU A 9 -41.46 -35.75 -6.11
C GLU A 9 -41.11 -35.69 -4.62
N LEU A 10 -39.89 -36.12 -4.30
CA LEU A 10 -39.17 -35.77 -3.07
C LEU A 10 -38.06 -34.77 -3.42
N ALA A 11 -38.42 -33.67 -4.08
CA ALA A 11 -37.55 -32.51 -4.21
C ALA A 11 -37.84 -31.57 -3.04
N GLY A 12 -37.38 -31.95 -1.84
CA GLY A 12 -37.34 -31.02 -0.71
C GLY A 12 -36.48 -29.82 -1.11
N ASP A 13 -37.04 -28.62 -1.00
CA ASP A 13 -36.35 -27.38 -1.35
C ASP A 13 -35.04 -27.29 -0.55
N GLY A 14 -33.90 -27.18 -1.22
CA GLY A 14 -32.59 -27.09 -0.56
C GLY A 14 -32.52 -25.92 0.44
N ALA A 15 -33.36 -24.89 0.25
CA ALA A 15 -33.53 -23.82 1.22
C ALA A 15 -34.21 -24.30 2.52
N GLU A 16 -35.24 -25.14 2.45
CA GLU A 16 -35.93 -25.68 3.64
C GLU A 16 -34.98 -26.55 4.48
N LEU A 17 -34.12 -27.34 3.84
CA LEU A 17 -33.12 -28.12 4.55
C LEU A 17 -32.17 -27.23 5.35
N ILE A 18 -31.63 -26.17 4.74
CA ILE A 18 -30.73 -25.23 5.41
C ILE A 18 -31.44 -24.48 6.54
N LEU A 19 -32.68 -24.05 6.32
CA LEU A 19 -33.49 -23.36 7.33
C LEU A 19 -33.86 -24.26 8.51
N SER A 20 -33.90 -25.59 8.31
CA SER A 20 -34.15 -26.57 9.37
C SER A 20 -32.91 -26.90 10.22
N LEU A 21 -31.72 -26.46 9.82
CA LEU A 21 -30.49 -26.77 10.55
C LEU A 21 -30.42 -26.01 11.88
N PRO A 22 -30.03 -26.69 12.98
CA PRO A 22 -29.65 -26.00 14.21
C PRO A 22 -28.50 -25.02 13.98
N GLU A 23 -28.50 -23.89 14.68
CA GLU A 23 -27.47 -22.84 14.52
C GLU A 23 -26.04 -23.36 14.75
N ASP A 24 -25.86 -24.32 15.67
CA ASP A 24 -24.55 -24.91 15.95
C ASP A 24 -24.04 -25.76 14.77
N VAL A 25 -24.93 -26.45 14.05
CA VAL A 25 -24.59 -27.18 12.82
C VAL A 25 -24.22 -26.19 11.72
N LEU A 26 -25.01 -25.12 11.57
CA LEU A 26 -24.69 -24.04 10.62
C LEU A 26 -23.33 -23.40 10.95
N THR A 27 -22.98 -23.29 12.23
CA THR A 27 -21.69 -22.77 12.70
C THR A 27 -20.53 -23.68 12.29
N LEU A 28 -20.67 -25.00 12.48
CA LEU A 28 -19.67 -25.98 12.05
C LEU A 28 -19.47 -25.96 10.53
N ILE A 29 -20.57 -25.92 9.76
CA ILE A 29 -20.52 -25.80 8.30
C ILE A 29 -19.82 -24.49 7.92
N SER A 30 -20.23 -23.39 8.55
CA SER A 30 -19.69 -22.07 8.27
C SER A 30 -18.19 -22.00 8.52
N ALA A 31 -17.65 -22.67 9.54
CA ALA A 31 -16.20 -22.71 9.78
C ALA A 31 -15.37 -23.26 8.61
N HIS A 32 -15.98 -24.03 7.70
CA HIS A 32 -15.35 -24.60 6.51
C HIS A 32 -15.72 -23.88 5.21
N LEU A 33 -16.64 -22.93 5.25
CA LEU A 33 -17.03 -22.13 4.09
C LEU A 33 -16.20 -20.86 3.98
N ARG A 34 -16.10 -20.30 2.77
CA ARG A 34 -15.68 -18.90 2.64
C ARG A 34 -16.88 -18.01 2.93
N PRO A 35 -16.68 -16.81 3.45
CA PRO A 35 -17.79 -15.90 3.71
C PRO A 35 -18.51 -15.46 2.44
N ARG A 36 -17.86 -15.51 1.28
CA ARG A 36 -18.53 -15.35 -0.03
C ARG A 36 -19.59 -16.43 -0.27
N ASP A 37 -19.36 -17.64 0.20
CA ASP A 37 -20.30 -18.76 0.04
C ASP A 37 -21.53 -18.52 0.95
N LEU A 38 -21.34 -18.02 2.17
CA LEU A 38 -22.43 -17.58 3.06
C LEU A 38 -23.25 -16.42 2.46
N LEU A 39 -22.57 -15.44 1.84
CA LEU A 39 -23.25 -14.35 1.15
C LEU A 39 -24.03 -14.85 -0.07
N ALA A 40 -23.51 -15.84 -0.81
CA ALA A 40 -24.22 -16.46 -1.92
C ALA A 40 -25.49 -17.19 -1.43
N LEU A 41 -25.41 -17.90 -0.29
CA LEU A 41 -26.59 -18.50 0.36
C LEU A 41 -27.62 -17.43 0.74
N SER A 42 -27.19 -16.31 1.32
CA SER A 42 -28.08 -15.18 1.67
C SER A 42 -28.73 -14.51 0.45
N ALA A 43 -28.13 -14.65 -0.73
CA ALA A 43 -28.65 -14.09 -1.97
C ALA A 43 -29.68 -15.01 -2.66
N ALA A 44 -29.74 -16.29 -2.28
CA ALA A 44 -30.58 -17.29 -2.92
C ALA A 44 -32.08 -17.08 -2.65
N SER A 45 -32.46 -16.66 -1.44
CA SER A 45 -33.86 -16.35 -1.08
C SER A 45 -33.95 -15.32 0.06
N ARG A 46 -35.14 -14.75 0.28
CA ARG A 46 -35.39 -13.84 1.42
C ARG A 46 -35.29 -14.56 2.76
N SER A 47 -35.86 -15.77 2.86
CA SER A 47 -35.82 -16.58 4.08
C SER A 47 -34.38 -16.96 4.46
N LEU A 48 -33.56 -17.37 3.49
CA LEU A 48 -32.14 -17.66 3.72
C LEU A 48 -31.35 -16.40 4.06
N ARG A 49 -31.70 -15.25 3.46
CA ARG A 49 -31.09 -13.98 3.83
C ARG A 49 -31.29 -13.66 5.30
N ASP A 50 -32.53 -13.78 5.78
CA ASP A 50 -32.90 -13.46 7.15
C ASP A 50 -32.24 -14.46 8.12
N ALA A 51 -32.28 -15.75 7.80
CA ALA A 51 -31.63 -16.80 8.60
C ALA A 51 -30.11 -16.63 8.69
N VAL A 52 -29.43 -16.43 7.56
CA VAL A 52 -27.97 -16.23 7.52
C VAL A 52 -27.58 -14.92 8.19
N SER A 53 -28.38 -13.85 8.07
CA SER A 53 -28.09 -12.57 8.74
C SER A 53 -28.28 -12.65 10.26
N ALA A 54 -29.21 -13.47 10.74
CA ALA A 54 -29.46 -13.70 12.16
C ALA A 54 -28.51 -14.73 12.81
N ALA A 55 -27.82 -15.56 12.02
CA ALA A 55 -26.91 -16.61 12.49
C ALA A 55 -25.58 -16.03 13.00
N ASP A 56 -25.59 -15.35 14.15
CA ASP A 56 -24.40 -14.68 14.70
C ASP A 56 -23.25 -15.67 14.97
N LYS A 57 -23.54 -16.89 15.44
CA LYS A 57 -22.50 -17.91 15.69
C LYS A 57 -21.76 -18.32 14.41
N ALA A 58 -22.47 -18.39 13.28
CA ALA A 58 -21.87 -18.69 11.99
C ALA A 58 -20.87 -17.62 11.55
N TRP A 59 -21.23 -16.34 11.73
CA TRP A 59 -20.31 -15.23 11.49
C TRP A 59 -19.19 -15.16 12.52
N LEU A 60 -19.46 -15.51 13.78
CA LEU A 60 -18.43 -15.58 14.81
C LEU A 60 -17.33 -16.59 14.44
N ALA A 61 -17.72 -17.76 13.90
CA ALA A 61 -16.77 -18.76 13.40
C ALA A 61 -15.89 -18.20 12.26
N GLN A 62 -16.49 -17.43 11.34
CA GLN A 62 -15.76 -16.74 10.26
C GLN A 62 -14.75 -15.72 10.80
N CYS A 63 -15.13 -14.93 11.79
CA CYS A 63 -14.29 -13.86 12.31
C CYS A 63 -13.07 -14.44 13.08
N ARG A 64 -13.23 -15.61 13.72
CA ARG A 64 -12.14 -16.34 14.41
C ARG A 64 -11.03 -16.81 13.47
N LEU A 65 -11.30 -16.95 12.17
CA LEU A 65 -10.27 -17.33 11.18
C LEU A 65 -9.29 -16.19 10.86
N HIS A 66 -9.65 -14.95 11.18
CA HIS A 66 -8.92 -13.76 10.76
C HIS A 66 -8.35 -12.92 11.91
N LEU A 67 -8.91 -13.05 13.11
CA LEU A 67 -8.47 -12.28 14.29
C LEU A 67 -7.50 -13.08 15.16
N PRO A 68 -6.48 -12.43 15.72
CA PRO A 68 -5.38 -13.11 16.42
C PRO A 68 -5.77 -13.69 17.78
N SER A 69 -6.78 -13.14 18.48
CA SER A 69 -7.22 -13.63 19.79
C SER A 69 -8.74 -13.49 20.02
N ALA A 70 -9.27 -14.26 20.97
CA ALA A 70 -10.67 -14.18 21.38
C ALA A 70 -11.03 -12.84 22.04
N SER A 71 -10.09 -12.25 22.79
CA SER A 71 -10.24 -10.93 23.43
C SER A 71 -10.43 -9.80 22.40
N HIS A 72 -9.63 -9.80 21.33
CA HIS A 72 -9.82 -8.87 20.20
C HIS A 72 -11.23 -8.99 19.60
N LEU A 73 -11.68 -10.22 19.35
CA LEU A 73 -13.01 -10.45 18.78
C LEU A 73 -14.13 -9.96 19.69
N LEU A 74 -14.05 -10.20 21.00
CA LEU A 74 -15.04 -9.69 21.96
C LEU A 74 -15.07 -8.16 22.00
N ALA A 75 -13.90 -7.51 22.02
CA ALA A 75 -13.83 -6.06 22.03
C ALA A 75 -14.37 -5.43 20.74
N TRP A 76 -14.09 -6.04 19.57
CA TRP A 76 -14.60 -5.56 18.29
C TRP A 76 -16.11 -5.75 18.16
N ARG A 77 -16.65 -6.85 18.70
CA ARG A 77 -18.09 -7.07 18.77
C ARG A 77 -18.77 -6.03 19.63
N ALA A 78 -18.28 -5.80 20.84
CA ALA A 78 -18.83 -4.80 21.74
C ALA A 78 -18.89 -3.40 21.08
N ALA A 79 -17.85 -3.02 20.33
CA ALA A 79 -17.79 -1.76 19.60
C ALA A 79 -18.69 -1.67 18.35
N LEU A 80 -19.27 -2.79 17.89
CA LEU A 80 -20.22 -2.87 16.77
C LEU A 80 -21.60 -3.42 17.20
N GLY A 81 -22.01 -3.16 18.45
CA GLY A 81 -23.33 -3.59 18.94
C GLY A 81 -23.49 -5.11 18.99
N ASP A 82 -22.43 -5.80 19.39
CA ASP A 82 -22.32 -7.26 19.53
C ASP A 82 -22.52 -8.09 18.25
N SER A 83 -22.49 -7.46 17.07
CA SER A 83 -22.69 -8.13 15.78
C SER A 83 -21.41 -8.74 15.20
N SER A 84 -21.34 -10.08 15.16
CA SER A 84 -20.25 -10.80 14.48
C SER A 84 -20.32 -10.60 12.96
N LEU A 85 -21.52 -10.45 12.40
CA LEU A 85 -21.71 -10.13 10.99
C LEU A 85 -21.04 -8.80 10.62
N ALA A 86 -21.19 -7.76 11.44
CA ALA A 86 -20.57 -6.46 11.19
C ALA A 86 -19.02 -6.54 11.25
N VAL A 87 -18.47 -7.24 12.25
CA VAL A 87 -17.02 -7.50 12.34
C VAL A 87 -16.52 -8.21 11.08
N CYS A 88 -17.18 -9.29 10.69
CA CYS A 88 -16.80 -10.06 9.51
C CYS A 88 -16.95 -9.25 8.23
N ARG A 89 -17.99 -8.42 8.12
CA ARG A 89 -18.18 -7.51 6.99
C ARG A 89 -17.01 -6.54 6.86
N PHE A 90 -16.52 -6.00 7.97
CA PHE A 90 -15.38 -5.09 7.97
C PHE A 90 -14.11 -5.78 7.48
N LEU A 91 -13.76 -6.94 8.06
CA LEU A 91 -12.58 -7.72 7.68
C LEU A 91 -12.53 -8.01 6.18
N HIS A 92 -13.67 -8.35 5.58
CA HIS A 92 -13.77 -8.65 4.15
C HIS A 92 -13.79 -7.39 3.27
N SER A 93 -14.50 -6.36 3.70
CA SER A 93 -14.62 -5.11 2.93
C SER A 93 -13.30 -4.35 2.89
N ALA A 94 -12.49 -4.42 3.95
CA ALA A 94 -11.17 -3.78 4.01
C ALA A 94 -10.06 -4.61 3.34
N ALA A 95 -10.25 -5.92 3.10
CA ALA A 95 -9.23 -6.80 2.53
C ALA A 95 -8.56 -6.30 1.23
N PRO A 96 -9.26 -5.65 0.27
CA PRO A 96 -8.62 -5.10 -0.93
C PRO A 96 -7.57 -4.02 -0.63
N LEU A 97 -7.68 -3.36 0.52
CA LEU A 97 -6.79 -2.28 0.94
C LEU A 97 -5.54 -2.80 1.66
N LEU A 98 -5.57 -4.01 2.21
CA LEU A 98 -4.43 -4.59 2.95
C LEU A 98 -3.23 -4.84 2.04
N GLY A 99 -2.03 -4.68 2.61
CA GLY A 99 -0.75 -5.00 1.98
C GLY A 99 0.13 -3.79 1.70
N LEU A 100 1.04 -3.96 0.74
CA LEU A 100 2.05 -2.97 0.39
C LEU A 100 1.56 -2.02 -0.70
N TRP A 101 1.81 -0.74 -0.48
CA TRP A 101 1.47 0.37 -1.36
C TRP A 101 2.71 1.23 -1.58
N ALA A 102 2.79 1.86 -2.73
CA ALA A 102 3.82 2.83 -3.04
C ALA A 102 3.22 4.04 -3.74
N HIS A 103 3.74 5.22 -3.45
CA HIS A 103 3.38 6.41 -4.23
C HIS A 103 4.37 6.63 -5.37
N GLN A 104 3.97 7.54 -6.26
CA GLN A 104 4.74 7.88 -7.44
C GLN A 104 5.98 8.71 -7.10
N ASN A 105 7.08 8.01 -6.85
CA ASN A 105 8.47 8.42 -6.99
C ASN A 105 9.27 7.15 -6.63
N PRO A 106 10.37 6.79 -7.29
CA PRO A 106 11.22 5.73 -6.79
C PRO A 106 12.25 6.23 -5.75
N GLU A 107 12.13 7.45 -5.23
CA GLU A 107 13.01 7.98 -4.18
C GLU A 107 12.71 7.38 -2.78
N LEU A 108 13.47 7.81 -1.76
CA LEU A 108 13.42 7.29 -0.39
C LEU A 108 12.06 7.48 0.29
N GLY A 109 11.60 6.44 1.00
CA GLY A 109 10.49 6.53 1.96
C GLY A 109 9.10 6.38 1.37
N ASN A 110 8.97 5.78 0.19
CA ASN A 110 7.70 5.75 -0.55
C ASN A 110 6.83 4.53 -0.24
N LEU A 111 7.31 3.63 0.62
CA LEU A 111 6.60 2.43 1.03
C LEU A 111 5.55 2.76 2.09
N VAL A 112 4.30 2.48 1.76
CA VAL A 112 3.16 2.55 2.65
C VAL A 112 2.62 1.14 2.87
N VAL A 113 2.28 0.82 4.11
CA VAL A 113 1.78 -0.49 4.53
C VAL A 113 0.41 -0.26 5.13
N ALA A 114 -0.58 -0.96 4.61
CA ALA A 114 -1.94 -0.94 5.14
C ALA A 114 -2.17 -2.21 5.98
N LEU A 115 -2.39 -2.02 7.27
CA LEU A 115 -2.58 -3.08 8.26
C LEU A 115 -3.92 -2.93 9.00
N PRO A 116 -4.48 -4.04 9.53
CA PRO A 116 -5.64 -3.97 10.39
C PRO A 116 -5.29 -3.31 11.74
N GLY A 117 -6.07 -2.30 12.11
CA GLY A 117 -6.16 -1.72 13.45
C GLY A 117 -7.48 -2.08 14.12
N PHE A 118 -7.80 -1.47 15.26
CA PHE A 118 -9.05 -1.74 15.99
C PHE A 118 -10.27 -1.21 15.22
N LEU A 119 -11.02 -2.10 14.55
CA LEU A 119 -12.14 -1.75 13.66
C LEU A 119 -11.78 -0.62 12.67
N SER A 120 -10.51 -0.60 12.30
CA SER A 120 -9.93 0.39 11.41
C SER A 120 -8.89 -0.27 10.52
N LEU A 121 -8.63 0.35 9.38
CA LEU A 121 -7.46 0.06 8.57
C LEU A 121 -6.52 1.24 8.69
N VAL A 122 -5.29 0.97 9.13
CA VAL A 122 -4.27 1.99 9.36
C VAL A 122 -3.22 1.86 8.26
N ALA A 123 -3.05 2.91 7.48
CA ALA A 123 -1.96 3.03 6.53
C ALA A 123 -0.79 3.78 7.17
N VAL A 124 0.38 3.15 7.21
CA VAL A 124 1.61 3.72 7.76
C VAL A 124 2.71 3.73 6.72
N ARG A 125 3.59 4.72 6.76
CA ARG A 125 4.77 4.84 5.93
C ARG A 125 5.97 4.31 6.68
N CYS A 126 6.69 3.35 6.11
CA CYS A 126 7.97 2.91 6.66
C CYS A 126 9.03 3.98 6.40
N ILE A 127 9.77 4.37 7.43
CA ILE A 127 10.79 5.40 7.32
C ILE A 127 12.13 4.76 6.90
N PRO A 128 12.81 5.31 5.89
CA PRO A 128 14.20 5.00 5.61
C PRO A 128 15.08 5.24 6.84
N GLN A 129 15.73 4.20 7.32
CA GLN A 129 16.55 4.25 8.53
C GLN A 129 17.71 3.28 8.46
N GLU A 130 18.74 3.56 9.23
CA GLU A 130 19.73 2.54 9.56
C GLU A 130 19.08 1.42 10.38
N LEU A 131 19.74 0.27 10.41
CA LEU A 131 19.34 -0.86 11.24
C LEU A 131 19.25 -0.41 12.70
N SER A 132 18.07 -0.61 13.27
CA SER A 132 17.80 -0.37 14.68
C SER A 132 16.82 -1.45 15.18
N PRO A 133 16.70 -1.61 16.51
CA PRO A 133 15.74 -2.55 17.08
C PRO A 133 14.28 -2.23 16.74
N HIS A 134 13.96 -0.96 16.45
CA HIS A 134 12.61 -0.49 16.21
C HIS A 134 12.46 0.11 14.82
N LEU A 135 11.49 -0.40 14.05
CA LEU A 135 11.13 0.21 12.77
C LEU A 135 10.43 1.55 13.04
N LEU A 136 10.98 2.63 12.51
CA LEU A 136 10.35 3.94 12.48
C LEU A 136 9.26 3.93 11.40
N TRP A 137 8.09 4.44 11.76
CA TRP A 137 6.97 4.57 10.83
C TRP A 137 6.14 5.83 11.14
N ALA A 138 5.47 6.36 10.12
CA ALA A 138 4.59 7.51 10.27
C ALA A 138 3.18 7.20 9.74
N PRO A 139 2.09 7.62 10.41
CA PRO A 139 0.75 7.35 9.92
C PRO A 139 0.43 8.20 8.67
N VAL A 140 -0.37 7.63 7.76
CA VAL A 140 -0.78 8.24 6.48
C VAL A 140 -2.27 8.54 6.53
N PHE A 141 -3.08 7.50 6.71
CA PHE A 141 -4.53 7.62 6.89
C PHE A 141 -5.08 6.45 7.71
N GLU A 142 -6.26 6.66 8.29
CA GLU A 142 -7.08 5.63 8.93
C GLU A 142 -8.45 5.57 8.26
N LEU A 143 -8.96 4.35 8.09
CA LEU A 143 -10.34 4.08 7.63
C LEU A 143 -11.10 3.34 8.71
N LEU A 144 -12.11 3.98 9.30
CA LEU A 144 -12.92 3.39 10.36
C LEU A 144 -14.17 2.73 9.80
N ALA A 145 -14.57 1.63 10.44
CA ALA A 145 -15.82 0.95 10.18
C ALA A 145 -17.02 1.73 10.74
N ASP A 146 -18.10 1.80 9.96
CA ASP A 146 -19.41 2.23 10.45
C ASP A 146 -20.07 1.19 11.37
N ALA A 147 -21.23 1.52 11.92
CA ALA A 147 -21.99 0.63 12.80
C ALA A 147 -22.41 -0.69 12.12
N ARG A 148 -22.36 -0.77 10.79
CA ARG A 148 -22.66 -1.97 10.01
C ARG A 148 -21.38 -2.72 9.61
N GLY A 149 -20.21 -2.24 9.96
CA GLY A 149 -18.93 -2.85 9.55
C GLY A 149 -18.48 -2.50 8.14
N HIS A 150 -19.01 -1.45 7.50
CA HIS A 150 -18.45 -0.95 6.25
C HIS A 150 -17.32 0.04 6.53
N PRO A 151 -16.16 -0.07 5.86
CA PRO A 151 -15.15 1.00 5.91
C PRO A 151 -15.75 2.24 5.27
N ALA A 152 -15.93 3.31 6.04
CA ALA A 152 -16.70 4.47 5.61
C ALA A 152 -15.98 5.79 5.92
N PHE A 153 -15.42 5.92 7.11
CA PHE A 153 -14.89 7.18 7.62
C PHE A 153 -13.39 7.26 7.39
N LEU A 154 -12.95 8.26 6.62
CA LEU A 154 -11.53 8.51 6.34
C LEU A 154 -10.99 9.57 7.31
N PHE A 155 -9.78 9.35 7.81
CA PHE A 155 -9.00 10.36 8.50
C PHE A 155 -7.59 10.38 7.91
N LEU A 156 -7.20 11.49 7.30
CA LEU A 156 -5.79 11.69 6.94
C LEU A 156 -5.03 12.19 8.17
N HIS A 157 -3.79 11.74 8.35
CA HIS A 157 -2.94 12.25 9.42
C HIS A 157 -2.17 13.50 8.98
N GLY A 158 -2.11 14.47 9.88
CA GLY A 158 -1.27 15.66 9.76
C GLY A 158 0.10 15.52 10.39
N ALA A 159 0.95 16.52 10.14
CA ALA A 159 2.29 16.56 10.72
C ALA A 159 2.29 16.68 12.24
N ALA A 160 1.32 17.39 12.82
CA ALA A 160 1.07 17.35 14.25
C ALA A 160 0.31 16.08 14.62
N ALA A 161 0.77 15.38 15.67
CA ALA A 161 0.29 14.05 16.03
C ALA A 161 -1.20 13.99 16.40
N ASP A 162 -1.77 15.12 16.81
CA ASP A 162 -3.17 15.33 17.19
C ASP A 162 -4.07 15.70 16.01
N SER A 163 -3.50 15.99 14.84
CA SER A 163 -4.24 16.63 13.75
C SER A 163 -4.73 15.60 12.76
N LEU A 164 -6.05 15.55 12.58
CA LEU A 164 -6.72 14.70 11.62
C LEU A 164 -7.53 15.53 10.63
N PHE A 165 -7.74 14.97 9.43
CA PHE A 165 -8.53 15.58 8.37
C PHE A 165 -9.61 14.57 7.94
N PRO A 166 -10.86 14.75 8.39
CA PRO A 166 -11.93 13.82 8.12
C PRO A 166 -12.36 13.88 6.66
N GLY A 167 -12.87 12.75 6.18
CA GLY A 167 -13.47 12.57 4.87
C GLY A 167 -14.21 11.24 4.81
N LEU A 168 -14.37 10.70 3.61
CA LEU A 168 -15.05 9.42 3.40
C LEU A 168 -14.36 8.48 2.41
N LEU A 169 -14.69 7.20 2.49
CA LEU A 169 -14.40 6.23 1.44
C LEU A 169 -15.52 6.27 0.39
N ALA A 170 -15.26 6.87 -0.77
CA ALA A 170 -16.29 7.08 -1.80
C ALA A 170 -16.70 5.79 -2.50
N SER A 171 -15.73 4.94 -2.85
CA SER A 171 -15.96 3.60 -3.39
C SER A 171 -14.71 2.76 -3.30
N LEU A 172 -14.90 1.44 -3.22
CA LEU A 172 -13.81 0.47 -3.15
C LEU A 172 -14.09 -0.71 -4.08
N HIS A 173 -13.26 -0.85 -5.10
CA HIS A 173 -13.27 -2.02 -5.99
C HIS A 173 -12.67 -3.25 -5.28
N PRO A 174 -13.25 -4.47 -5.40
CA PRO A 174 -12.76 -5.69 -4.74
C PRO A 174 -11.30 -6.07 -5.08
N HIS A 175 -10.85 -5.68 -6.28
CA HIS A 175 -9.47 -5.85 -6.74
C HIS A 175 -8.76 -4.51 -6.92
N ALA A 176 -8.98 -3.57 -6.00
CA ALA A 176 -8.31 -2.27 -6.03
C ALA A 176 -6.78 -2.45 -6.05
N ASN A 177 -6.14 -1.80 -7.02
CA ASN A 177 -4.68 -1.70 -7.12
C ASN A 177 -4.22 -0.24 -7.17
N THR A 178 -5.15 0.71 -7.02
CA THR A 178 -4.89 2.15 -6.93
C THR A 178 -5.83 2.77 -5.90
N LEU A 179 -5.30 3.68 -5.08
CA LEU A 179 -6.06 4.46 -4.11
C LEU A 179 -5.89 5.94 -4.40
N PHE A 180 -6.96 6.59 -4.83
CA PHE A 180 -6.99 8.01 -5.16
C PHE A 180 -7.43 8.84 -3.97
N LEU A 181 -6.70 9.91 -3.68
CA LEU A 181 -7.17 11.00 -2.83
C LEU A 181 -7.82 12.06 -3.73
N GLU A 182 -9.11 12.29 -3.54
CA GLU A 182 -9.95 13.15 -4.38
C GLU A 182 -10.81 14.10 -3.54
N ALA A 183 -11.20 15.23 -4.12
CA ALA A 183 -12.31 16.03 -3.58
C ALA A 183 -13.63 15.50 -4.16
N HIS A 184 -14.67 15.45 -3.33
CA HIS A 184 -16.00 15.04 -3.75
C HIS A 184 -17.05 16.09 -3.36
N THR A 185 -18.12 16.17 -4.14
CA THR A 185 -19.32 16.96 -3.86
C THR A 185 -20.49 16.02 -3.55
N CYS A 186 -21.50 16.49 -2.82
CA CYS A 186 -22.64 15.65 -2.40
C CYS A 186 -23.55 15.16 -3.54
N LEU A 187 -23.43 15.69 -4.77
CA LEU A 187 -24.35 15.38 -5.88
C LEU A 187 -23.70 14.43 -6.92
N PRO A 188 -24.31 13.26 -7.20
CA PRO A 188 -23.96 12.45 -8.37
C PRO A 188 -24.57 13.04 -9.67
N PRO A 189 -23.90 12.90 -10.83
CA PRO A 189 -22.55 12.38 -11.00
C PRO A 189 -21.55 13.46 -10.64
N ALA A 190 -20.80 13.27 -9.54
CA ALA A 190 -19.80 14.22 -9.09
C ALA A 190 -18.93 14.59 -10.29
N SER A 191 -18.94 15.87 -10.66
CA SER A 191 -18.10 16.43 -11.70
C SER A 191 -16.68 15.92 -11.47
N HIS A 192 -16.15 15.09 -12.38
CA HIS A 192 -15.00 14.25 -12.06
C HIS A 192 -13.80 15.11 -11.62
N PHE A 193 -13.40 15.03 -10.35
CA PHE A 193 -12.20 15.69 -9.82
C PHE A 193 -10.97 15.43 -10.70
N SER A 194 -10.89 14.26 -11.33
CA SER A 194 -9.84 13.89 -12.30
C SER A 194 -9.80 14.73 -13.58
N ARG A 195 -10.89 15.43 -13.94
CA ARG A 195 -10.97 16.35 -15.08
C ARG A 195 -10.41 17.73 -14.77
N LEU A 196 -10.26 18.11 -13.50
CA LEU A 196 -9.60 19.35 -13.11
C LEU A 196 -8.12 19.32 -13.51
N ALA A 197 -7.57 20.49 -13.86
CA ALA A 197 -6.13 20.63 -14.06
C ALA A 197 -5.37 20.22 -12.79
N PHE A 198 -4.14 19.69 -12.92
CA PHE A 198 -3.38 19.21 -11.77
C PHE A 198 -3.16 20.30 -10.70
N ALA A 199 -2.87 21.53 -11.15
CA ALA A 199 -2.73 22.68 -10.26
C ALA A 199 -4.01 22.98 -9.47
N ASP A 200 -5.18 22.90 -10.09
CA ASP A 200 -6.46 23.15 -9.43
C ASP A 200 -6.83 22.03 -8.46
N ARG A 201 -6.57 20.76 -8.83
CA ARG A 201 -6.69 19.61 -7.89
C ARG A 201 -5.86 19.83 -6.64
N ARG A 202 -4.59 20.23 -6.81
CA ARG A 202 -3.68 20.51 -5.69
C ARG A 202 -4.18 21.66 -4.83
N ARG A 203 -4.60 22.77 -5.44
CA ARG A 203 -5.12 23.95 -4.74
C ARG A 203 -6.37 23.61 -3.93
N LEU A 204 -7.31 22.87 -4.52
CA LEU A 204 -8.54 22.44 -3.86
C LEU A 204 -8.25 21.53 -2.66
N LEU A 205 -7.40 20.51 -2.83
CA LEU A 205 -7.03 19.62 -1.73
C LEU A 205 -6.34 20.37 -0.58
N ASN A 206 -5.45 21.32 -0.89
CA ASN A 206 -4.81 22.15 0.12
C ASN A 206 -5.82 23.05 0.86
N ALA A 207 -6.79 23.63 0.14
CA ALA A 207 -7.84 24.45 0.76
C ALA A 207 -8.74 23.62 1.68
N LEU A 208 -9.11 22.39 1.27
CA LEU A 208 -9.85 21.46 2.11
C LEU A 208 -9.10 21.13 3.39
N VAL A 209 -7.83 20.70 3.27
CA VAL A 209 -6.98 20.39 4.42
C VAL A 209 -6.81 21.61 5.35
N ALA A 210 -6.76 22.83 4.82
CA ALA A 210 -6.67 24.02 5.65
C ALA A 210 -7.94 24.31 6.48
N THR A 211 -9.10 23.78 6.06
CA THR A 211 -10.41 24.13 6.62
C THR A 211 -11.01 23.01 7.46
N CYS A 212 -10.83 21.74 7.06
CA CYS A 212 -11.47 20.60 7.71
C CYS A 212 -10.68 19.98 8.87
N ARG A 213 -9.62 20.64 9.37
CA ARG A 213 -8.77 20.11 10.44
C ARG A 213 -9.58 19.89 11.72
N ILE A 214 -9.47 18.69 12.29
CA ILE A 214 -9.91 18.38 13.66
C ILE A 214 -8.69 18.03 14.52
N THR A 215 -8.82 18.26 15.83
CA THR A 215 -7.77 17.96 16.81
C THR A 215 -8.26 16.87 17.76
N LEU A 216 -7.51 15.78 17.84
CA LEU A 216 -7.74 14.73 18.83
C LEU A 216 -7.33 15.21 20.23
N PRO A 217 -8.04 14.77 21.28
CA PRO A 217 -7.58 14.93 22.66
C PRO A 217 -6.14 14.41 22.85
N PRO A 218 -5.27 15.07 23.65
CA PRO A 218 -3.85 14.73 23.75
C PRO A 218 -3.55 13.27 24.17
N ASP A 219 -4.36 12.73 25.07
CA ASP A 219 -4.33 11.34 25.52
C ASP A 219 -4.63 10.36 24.38
N LEU A 220 -5.60 10.68 23.52
CA LEU A 220 -5.98 9.87 22.36
C LEU A 220 -5.08 10.10 21.13
N ALA A 221 -4.42 11.25 21.05
CA ALA A 221 -3.45 11.56 20.02
C ALA A 221 -2.16 10.75 20.19
N THR A 222 -1.77 10.48 21.43
CA THR A 222 -0.59 9.69 21.82
C THR A 222 -0.87 8.20 21.99
N ALA A 223 -2.15 7.81 22.04
CA ALA A 223 -2.58 6.43 22.07
C ALA A 223 -1.99 5.58 20.91
N PRO A 224 -1.81 4.27 21.12
CA PRO A 224 -1.35 3.36 20.07
C PRO A 224 -2.34 3.32 18.91
N LEU A 225 -1.85 3.07 17.69
CA LEU A 225 -2.69 2.81 16.51
C LEU A 225 -2.95 1.31 16.30
N PHE A 226 -2.14 0.46 16.94
CA PHE A 226 -2.23 -0.99 16.88
C PHE A 226 -2.17 -1.55 18.30
N ALA A 227 -2.95 -2.59 18.57
CA ALA A 227 -2.86 -3.31 19.84
C ALA A 227 -1.50 -4.04 19.91
N ARG A 228 -0.74 -3.79 20.97
CA ARG A 228 0.49 -4.52 21.33
C ARG A 228 0.20 -5.57 22.39
N SER A 229 -0.83 -5.34 23.19
CA SER A 229 -1.39 -6.26 24.17
C SER A 229 -2.90 -6.03 24.29
N ASP A 230 -3.59 -6.93 24.98
CA ASP A 230 -5.02 -6.80 25.24
C ASP A 230 -5.35 -5.56 26.10
N ASP A 231 -4.39 -5.06 26.88
CA ASP A 231 -4.53 -3.85 27.69
C ASP A 231 -4.70 -2.57 26.85
N ASP A 232 -4.28 -2.59 25.58
CA ASP A 232 -4.45 -1.45 24.66
C ASP A 232 -5.89 -1.36 24.11
N LEU A 233 -6.70 -2.43 24.21
CA LEU A 233 -8.03 -2.51 23.56
C LEU A 233 -9.03 -1.45 24.05
N PRO A 234 -9.17 -1.17 25.36
CA PRO A 234 -10.09 -0.14 25.84
C PRO A 234 -9.71 1.26 25.32
N LEU A 235 -8.40 1.56 25.26
CA LEU A 235 -7.90 2.85 24.77
C LEU A 235 -8.12 3.00 23.26
N LEU A 236 -7.90 1.93 22.48
CA LEU A 236 -8.20 1.91 21.05
C LEU A 236 -9.70 2.09 20.77
N ALA A 237 -10.57 1.47 21.57
CA ALA A 237 -12.02 1.65 21.49
C ALA A 237 -12.43 3.09 21.81
N ALA A 238 -11.90 3.68 22.88
CA ALA A 238 -12.14 5.08 23.24
C ALA A 238 -11.67 6.06 22.15
N ARG A 239 -10.49 5.80 21.57
CA ARG A 239 -9.96 6.57 20.44
C ARG A 239 -10.89 6.51 19.22
N ARG A 240 -11.35 5.31 18.85
CA ARG A 240 -12.31 5.12 17.75
C ARG A 240 -13.58 5.94 17.99
N GLU A 241 -14.15 5.85 19.19
CA GLU A 241 -15.39 6.57 19.52
C GLU A 241 -15.21 8.08 19.43
N ALA A 242 -14.11 8.61 19.96
CA ALA A 242 -13.79 10.03 19.85
C ALA A 242 -13.63 10.47 18.39
N MET A 243 -12.97 9.67 17.54
CA MET A 243 -12.84 9.97 16.11
C MET A 243 -14.19 10.00 15.40
N LEU A 244 -15.09 9.04 15.67
CA LEU A 244 -16.43 9.01 15.08
C LEU A 244 -17.26 10.22 15.51
N ARG A 245 -17.20 10.58 16.79
CA ARG A 245 -17.86 11.79 17.30
C ARG A 245 -17.31 13.05 16.63
N LEU A 246 -16.00 13.22 16.58
CA LEU A 246 -15.38 14.39 15.94
C LEU A 246 -15.71 14.47 14.43
N HIS A 247 -15.82 13.33 13.75
CA HIS A 247 -16.27 13.29 12.35
C HIS A 247 -17.70 13.80 12.20
N SER A 248 -18.61 13.33 13.06
CA SER A 248 -20.00 13.79 13.09
C SER A 248 -20.10 15.29 13.41
N ASP A 249 -19.41 15.75 14.44
CA ASP A 249 -19.40 17.16 14.89
C ASP A 249 -18.83 18.09 13.79
N ALA A 250 -17.89 17.61 12.99
CA ALA A 250 -17.30 18.32 11.86
C ALA A 250 -18.08 18.17 10.54
N GLY A 251 -19.34 17.70 10.56
CA GLY A 251 -20.16 17.53 9.36
C GLY A 251 -19.55 16.56 8.34
N GLY A 252 -18.78 15.58 8.82
CA GLY A 252 -18.04 14.60 8.02
C GLY A 252 -16.83 15.16 7.28
N GLY A 253 -16.34 16.34 7.66
CA GLY A 253 -15.26 17.03 6.97
C GLY A 253 -15.69 17.74 5.68
N MET A 254 -17.01 17.90 5.49
CA MET A 254 -17.55 18.70 4.40
C MET A 254 -17.36 20.18 4.70
N VAL A 255 -16.87 20.92 3.71
CA VAL A 255 -16.64 22.36 3.80
C VAL A 255 -17.58 23.07 2.84
N LEU A 256 -18.19 24.16 3.27
CA LEU A 256 -19.08 24.95 2.42
C LEU A 256 -18.34 25.54 1.22
N ARG A 257 -18.99 25.58 0.07
CA ARG A 257 -18.42 26.13 -1.18
C ARG A 257 -17.87 27.53 -0.98
N THR A 258 -18.62 28.39 -0.30
CA THR A 258 -18.27 29.79 -0.05
C THR A 258 -16.97 29.96 0.74
N GLU A 259 -16.74 29.09 1.73
CA GLU A 259 -15.50 29.07 2.53
C GLU A 259 -14.29 28.67 1.68
N ILE A 260 -14.46 27.63 0.86
CA ILE A 260 -13.42 27.16 -0.07
C ILE A 260 -13.10 28.22 -1.12
N GLU A 261 -14.11 28.85 -1.71
CA GLU A 261 -13.93 29.94 -2.67
C GLU A 261 -13.17 31.13 -2.06
N ALA A 262 -13.52 31.52 -0.83
CA ALA A 262 -12.82 32.59 -0.11
C ALA A 262 -11.32 32.29 0.08
N LEU A 263 -10.97 31.04 0.45
CA LEU A 263 -9.57 30.61 0.58
C LEU A 263 -8.86 30.56 -0.76
N LEU A 264 -9.51 30.06 -1.81
CA LEU A 264 -8.94 30.00 -3.16
C LEU A 264 -8.68 31.38 -3.75
N ILE A 265 -9.53 32.37 -3.44
CA ILE A 265 -9.36 33.78 -3.81
C ILE A 265 -8.29 34.45 -2.96
N GLY A 266 -8.30 34.23 -1.63
CA GLY A 266 -7.28 34.74 -0.71
C GLY A 266 -5.88 34.30 -1.10
N ALA A 267 -5.71 33.02 -1.44
CA ALA A 267 -4.45 32.47 -1.94
C ALA A 267 -3.99 33.11 -3.27
N ARG A 268 -4.92 33.58 -4.12
CA ARG A 268 -4.57 34.35 -5.33
C ARG A 268 -4.09 35.77 -5.00
N LYS A 269 -4.63 36.40 -3.94
CA LYS A 269 -4.25 37.77 -3.53
C LYS A 269 -2.89 37.82 -2.82
N THR A 270 -2.53 36.79 -2.06
CA THR A 270 -1.19 36.65 -1.46
C THR A 270 -0.10 36.30 -2.49
N ALA A 271 -0.49 35.83 -3.68
CA ALA A 271 0.41 35.69 -4.82
C ALA A 271 0.45 37.02 -5.59
N LEU A 272 1.32 37.96 -5.17
CA LEU A 272 1.66 39.15 -5.96
C LEU A 272 2.11 38.73 -7.37
N PRO A 273 1.87 39.56 -8.41
CA PRO A 273 2.13 39.19 -9.79
C PRO A 273 3.65 39.05 -9.98
N ALA A 274 4.13 37.82 -10.11
CA ALA A 274 5.42 37.60 -10.73
C ALA A 274 5.33 38.19 -12.14
N ASN A 275 6.13 39.22 -12.40
CA ASN A 275 6.29 39.83 -13.71
C ASN A 275 6.29 38.75 -14.79
N THR A 276 5.46 38.95 -15.81
CA THR A 276 5.46 38.26 -17.09
C THR A 276 6.84 38.32 -17.73
N ALA A 277 7.71 37.41 -17.32
CA ALA A 277 9.00 37.11 -17.95
C ALA A 277 9.21 35.60 -17.85
N GLY A 278 8.51 34.89 -18.73
CA GLY A 278 8.84 33.56 -19.23
C GLY A 278 9.40 32.52 -18.25
N ASP A 279 8.55 31.91 -17.43
CA ASP A 279 8.80 30.55 -16.93
C ASP A 279 7.84 29.55 -17.59
N ARG A 280 8.03 29.38 -18.91
CA ARG A 280 7.62 28.16 -19.59
C ARG A 280 8.54 27.06 -19.09
N MET A 281 8.15 26.33 -18.04
CA MET A 281 8.77 25.04 -17.73
C MET A 281 8.61 24.14 -18.97
N ARG A 282 9.67 24.08 -19.76
CA ARG A 282 9.79 23.16 -20.89
C ARG A 282 9.76 21.75 -20.31
N LEU A 283 8.68 21.04 -20.57
CA LEU A 283 8.65 19.59 -20.56
C LEU A 283 9.76 19.13 -21.51
N ARG A 284 10.97 18.86 -21.01
CA ARG A 284 12.10 18.38 -21.81
C ARG A 284 11.76 16.96 -22.26
N ARG A 285 11.07 16.86 -23.40
CA ARG A 285 11.15 15.72 -24.30
C ARG A 285 12.63 15.54 -24.65
N SER A 286 13.31 14.61 -24.01
CA SER A 286 14.61 14.14 -24.49
C SER A 286 14.36 12.99 -25.45
N PHE A 287 14.20 13.35 -26.73
CA PHE A 287 14.62 12.51 -27.84
C PHE A 287 15.81 13.22 -28.52
N SER A 288 16.75 12.39 -28.99
CA SER A 288 17.90 12.65 -29.88
C SER A 288 19.12 13.43 -29.35
N ALA A 289 20.18 12.68 -29.03
CA ALA A 289 21.49 12.72 -29.68
C ALA A 289 22.16 11.38 -29.28
N VAL A 290 22.39 10.40 -30.16
CA VAL A 290 23.36 10.39 -31.25
C VAL A 290 22.79 9.60 -32.43
N ALA A 291 22.65 10.27 -33.57
CA ALA A 291 22.64 9.60 -34.86
C ALA A 291 24.10 9.28 -35.19
N GLY A 292 24.41 8.00 -35.31
CA GLY A 292 25.73 7.51 -35.71
C GLY A 292 25.84 6.02 -35.43
N TYR A 293 25.78 5.22 -36.49
CA TYR A 293 25.92 3.76 -36.57
C TYR A 293 24.69 2.90 -36.26
N VAL A 294 23.84 2.81 -37.28
CA VAL A 294 23.08 1.59 -37.61
C VAL A 294 23.89 0.81 -38.64
N ARG A 295 24.36 -0.39 -38.30
CA ARG A 295 24.40 -1.50 -39.26
C ARG A 295 24.27 -2.84 -38.53
N ASN A 296 23.25 -3.59 -38.94
CA ASN A 296 22.99 -5.01 -38.71
C ASN A 296 22.49 -5.45 -37.33
N SER A 297 21.18 -5.29 -37.11
CA SER A 297 20.27 -6.44 -36.86
C SER A 297 18.82 -5.97 -36.82
N LEU A 298 18.23 -5.77 -38.00
CA LEU A 298 16.80 -5.78 -38.20
C LEU A 298 16.39 -7.21 -38.51
N ARG A 299 15.55 -7.82 -37.66
CA ARG A 299 14.34 -8.53 -38.09
C ARG A 299 13.50 -8.95 -36.87
N GLN A 300 12.18 -8.82 -37.03
CA GLN A 300 11.07 -9.28 -36.19
C GLN A 300 10.63 -8.39 -35.00
N MET A 301 9.76 -7.40 -35.30
CA MET A 301 8.30 -7.50 -35.08
C MET A 301 7.67 -6.12 -35.27
N VAL A 302 7.29 -5.82 -36.51
CA VAL A 302 6.31 -4.77 -36.79
C VAL A 302 4.93 -5.38 -36.59
N THR A 303 4.36 -5.16 -35.41
CA THR A 303 2.91 -5.12 -35.24
C THR A 303 2.62 -3.97 -34.30
N ARG A 304 2.49 -2.78 -34.89
CA ARG A 304 1.94 -1.61 -34.20
C ARG A 304 0.46 -1.91 -33.94
N SER A 305 0.13 -2.44 -32.78
CA SER A 305 -1.25 -2.39 -32.28
C SER A 305 -1.47 -1.01 -31.68
N SER A 306 -2.08 -0.16 -32.50
CA SER A 306 -2.82 1.03 -32.11
C SER A 306 -3.71 0.70 -30.90
N SER A 307 -3.39 1.27 -29.75
CA SER A 307 -4.32 1.33 -28.63
C SER A 307 -5.50 2.19 -29.05
N ALA A 308 -6.60 1.54 -29.37
CA ALA A 308 -7.91 2.15 -29.58
C ALA A 308 -8.39 2.74 -28.24
N ASN A 309 -8.11 4.02 -28.03
CA ASN A 309 -8.96 4.97 -27.31
C ASN A 309 -8.40 6.39 -27.44
N SER A 310 -8.29 6.89 -28.67
CA SER A 310 -8.19 8.33 -28.91
C SER A 310 -8.43 8.66 -30.39
N ARG A 311 -9.69 8.57 -30.83
CA ARG A 311 -10.20 9.43 -31.92
C ARG A 311 -11.73 9.30 -32.03
N ALA A 312 -12.42 10.27 -31.46
CA ALA A 312 -13.64 10.83 -32.01
C ALA A 312 -13.68 12.30 -31.59
N GLU A 313 -13.95 13.17 -32.56
CA GLU A 313 -14.05 14.62 -32.47
C GLU A 313 -15.21 15.03 -31.56
N TYR A 314 -14.98 16.04 -30.71
CA TYR A 314 -15.82 17.22 -30.47
C TYR A 314 -15.08 18.12 -29.47
N THR A 315 -15.04 19.40 -29.77
CA THR A 315 -14.38 20.47 -29.01
C THR A 315 -15.01 20.60 -27.62
N HIS A 316 -14.44 19.91 -26.64
CA HIS A 316 -14.72 20.12 -25.22
C HIS A 316 -13.43 20.62 -24.54
N PRO A 317 -13.53 21.54 -23.55
CA PRO A 317 -12.35 21.97 -22.82
C PRO A 317 -11.66 20.74 -22.22
N LYS A 318 -10.34 20.59 -22.48
CA LYS A 318 -9.53 19.45 -22.03
C LYS A 318 -9.59 19.23 -20.51
N HIS A 319 -9.91 20.29 -19.77
CA HIS A 319 -10.07 20.29 -18.32
C HIS A 319 -11.39 20.94 -17.93
N LEU A 320 -11.97 20.41 -16.85
CA LEU A 320 -13.09 21.05 -16.17
C LEU A 320 -12.57 22.30 -15.43
N PRO A 321 -13.17 23.49 -15.62
CA PRO A 321 -12.90 24.66 -14.80
C PRO A 321 -13.18 24.40 -13.30
N LEU A 322 -12.37 24.98 -12.41
CA LEU A 322 -12.51 24.78 -10.97
C LEU A 322 -13.82 25.36 -10.41
N ASP A 323 -14.24 26.51 -10.93
CA ASP A 323 -15.54 27.12 -10.65
C ASP A 323 -16.68 26.18 -11.04
N GLU A 324 -16.67 25.60 -12.25
CA GLU A 324 -17.70 24.65 -12.68
C GLU A 324 -17.78 23.43 -11.74
N PHE A 325 -16.64 22.90 -11.28
CA PHE A 325 -16.60 21.82 -10.28
C PHE A 325 -17.23 22.25 -8.94
N LEU A 326 -16.92 23.45 -8.45
CA LEU A 326 -17.44 23.95 -7.19
C LEU A 326 -18.94 24.23 -7.26
N HIS A 327 -19.46 24.66 -8.40
CA HIS A 327 -20.91 24.86 -8.60
C HIS A 327 -21.70 23.55 -8.67
N ALA A 328 -21.04 22.39 -8.77
CA ALA A 328 -21.71 21.09 -8.75
C ALA A 328 -22.24 20.69 -7.37
N GLY A 329 -21.94 21.42 -6.30
CA GLY A 329 -22.49 21.18 -4.97
C GLY A 329 -22.31 22.36 -4.02
N GLU A 330 -23.10 22.37 -2.95
CA GLU A 330 -23.00 23.41 -1.90
C GLU A 330 -21.84 23.17 -0.91
N SER A 331 -21.32 21.94 -0.89
CA SER A 331 -20.18 21.56 -0.05
C SER A 331 -19.24 20.59 -0.77
N VAL A 332 -17.98 20.61 -0.33
CA VAL A 332 -16.89 19.80 -0.85
C VAL A 332 -16.16 19.12 0.31
N GLY A 333 -15.84 17.84 0.17
CA GLY A 333 -15.11 17.09 1.20
C GLY A 333 -13.96 16.25 0.64
N LEU A 334 -13.12 15.75 1.54
CA LEU A 334 -12.06 14.80 1.20
C LEU A 334 -12.65 13.40 0.98
N SER A 335 -12.14 12.69 -0.03
CA SER A 335 -12.53 11.31 -0.30
C SER A 335 -11.35 10.44 -0.69
N LEU A 336 -11.41 9.17 -0.29
CA LEU A 336 -10.55 8.11 -0.79
C LEU A 336 -11.36 7.23 -1.75
N ARG A 337 -10.76 6.85 -2.88
CA ARG A 337 -11.37 5.95 -3.86
C ARG A 337 -10.43 4.83 -4.25
N GLY A 338 -10.83 3.58 -3.96
CA GLY A 338 -10.12 2.37 -4.37
C GLY A 338 -10.60 1.90 -5.74
N ALA A 339 -9.72 1.90 -6.73
CA ALA A 339 -10.04 1.53 -8.10
C ALA A 339 -9.10 0.44 -8.64
N ARG A 340 -9.60 -0.32 -9.62
CA ARG A 340 -8.80 -1.23 -10.44
C ARG A 340 -8.39 -0.52 -11.73
N MET A 341 -7.10 -0.27 -11.87
CA MET A 341 -6.48 0.26 -13.08
C MET A 341 -5.70 -0.82 -13.81
N ARG A 342 -5.62 -0.70 -15.13
CA ARG A 342 -4.65 -1.44 -15.94
C ARG A 342 -3.32 -0.71 -15.88
N LEU A 343 -2.41 -1.21 -15.04
CA LEU A 343 -1.06 -0.66 -14.88
C LEU A 343 -0.08 -1.49 -15.70
N SER A 344 0.89 -0.85 -16.35
CA SER A 344 2.09 -1.55 -16.80
C SER A 344 2.96 -1.84 -15.58
N ILE A 345 3.48 -3.05 -15.47
CA ILE A 345 4.31 -3.50 -14.36
C ILE A 345 5.65 -3.94 -14.94
N TYR A 346 6.74 -3.51 -14.32
CA TYR A 346 8.09 -3.95 -14.64
C TYR A 346 8.69 -4.56 -13.38
N ARG A 347 9.00 -5.85 -13.38
CA ARG A 347 9.63 -6.56 -12.25
C ARG A 347 8.92 -6.33 -10.91
N ASN A 348 7.60 -6.49 -10.93
CA ASN A 348 6.67 -6.22 -9.82
C ASN A 348 6.62 -4.77 -9.30
N TRP A 349 7.21 -3.83 -10.03
CA TRP A 349 7.07 -2.39 -9.77
C TRP A 349 6.08 -1.76 -10.78
N PRO A 350 4.97 -1.17 -10.34
CA PRO A 350 4.01 -0.56 -11.26
C PRO A 350 4.56 0.74 -11.86
N SER A 351 4.17 1.04 -13.09
CA SER A 351 4.39 2.34 -13.70
C SER A 351 3.41 3.35 -13.09
N MET A 352 3.96 4.35 -12.43
CA MET A 352 3.20 5.31 -11.64
C MET A 352 3.22 6.68 -12.35
N HIS A 353 2.10 7.41 -12.34
CA HIS A 353 1.97 8.76 -12.93
C HIS A 353 2.14 9.90 -11.92
N ASP A 354 2.78 11.01 -12.34
CA ASP A 354 3.23 12.15 -11.48
C ASP A 354 2.19 13.21 -11.23
N ASN A 355 1.18 13.24 -12.08
CA ASN A 355 0.14 14.25 -12.01
C ASN A 355 -1.11 13.71 -11.30
N ARG A 356 -0.93 12.89 -10.25
CA ARG A 356 -2.01 12.24 -9.50
C ARG A 356 -1.68 12.12 -8.00
N PHE A 357 -2.71 12.23 -7.16
CA PHE A 357 -2.64 11.96 -5.72
C PHE A 357 -3.09 10.53 -5.51
N VAL A 358 -2.14 9.58 -5.57
CA VAL A 358 -2.48 8.16 -5.67
C VAL A 358 -1.41 7.26 -5.04
N LEU A 359 -1.88 6.22 -4.36
CA LEU A 359 -1.07 5.08 -3.95
C LEU A 359 -1.32 3.89 -4.89
N TYR A 360 -0.26 3.19 -5.26
CA TYR A 360 -0.27 2.03 -6.14
C TYR A 360 0.03 0.78 -5.33
N LYS A 361 -0.81 -0.26 -5.47
CA LYS A 361 -0.61 -1.52 -4.78
C LYS A 361 0.60 -2.24 -5.38
N LEU A 362 1.51 -2.69 -4.53
CA LEU A 362 2.62 -3.54 -4.94
C LEU A 362 2.14 -5.00 -4.95
N THR A 363 2.46 -5.72 -6.03
CA THR A 363 2.08 -7.13 -6.18
C THR A 363 2.98 -8.00 -5.32
N THR A 364 2.45 -8.59 -4.25
CA THR A 364 3.17 -9.58 -3.44
C THR A 364 2.84 -10.99 -3.91
N GLN A 365 3.86 -11.84 -4.00
CA GLN A 365 3.68 -13.27 -4.28
C GLN A 365 3.76 -14.04 -2.96
N ALA A 366 2.76 -14.88 -2.70
CA ALA A 366 2.79 -15.77 -1.55
C ALA A 366 3.83 -16.88 -1.78
N PRO A 367 4.60 -17.25 -0.74
CA PRO A 367 5.48 -18.41 -0.78
C PRO A 367 4.68 -19.69 -1.06
N MET A 368 5.13 -20.49 -2.03
CA MET A 368 4.51 -21.78 -2.38
C MET A 368 5.59 -22.77 -2.85
N PRO A 369 5.32 -24.09 -2.90
CA PRO A 369 6.30 -25.07 -3.38
C PRO A 369 6.87 -24.70 -4.76
N GLY A 370 8.20 -24.73 -4.89
CA GLY A 370 8.91 -24.27 -6.10
C GLY A 370 9.06 -22.75 -6.24
N ARG A 371 8.37 -21.96 -5.41
CA ARG A 371 8.48 -20.50 -5.31
C ARG A 371 8.65 -20.04 -3.85
N GLU A 372 9.47 -20.77 -3.13
CA GLU A 372 9.59 -20.70 -1.66
C GLU A 372 10.16 -19.35 -1.17
N TYR A 373 10.99 -18.70 -1.98
CA TYR A 373 11.68 -17.45 -1.63
C TYR A 373 10.84 -16.21 -1.91
N ALA A 374 9.61 -16.35 -2.41
CA ALA A 374 8.73 -15.23 -2.72
C ALA A 374 8.36 -14.44 -1.46
N GLY A 375 8.02 -13.16 -1.65
CA GLY A 375 7.51 -12.29 -0.59
C GLY A 375 8.50 -11.22 -0.15
N LEU A 376 8.26 -10.64 1.03
CA LEU A 376 9.04 -9.51 1.55
C LEU A 376 10.21 -9.99 2.41
N TRP A 377 11.38 -9.42 2.16
CA TRP A 377 12.63 -9.72 2.85
C TRP A 377 13.30 -8.43 3.34
N GLY A 378 13.95 -8.52 4.49
CA GLY A 378 14.82 -7.50 5.04
C GLY A 378 16.23 -7.80 4.62
N GLY A 379 16.92 -6.80 4.07
CA GLY A 379 18.28 -6.93 3.57
C GLY A 379 19.25 -6.03 4.31
N THR A 380 20.47 -6.51 4.45
CA THR A 380 21.59 -5.75 5.04
C THR A 380 22.87 -6.09 4.30
N PHE A 381 23.68 -5.09 3.97
CA PHE A 381 25.04 -5.36 3.49
C PHE A 381 25.92 -5.81 4.66
N GLY A 382 26.66 -6.89 4.43
CA GLY A 382 27.50 -7.56 5.42
C GLY A 382 27.22 -9.05 5.50
N TRP A 383 28.10 -9.75 6.21
CA TRP A 383 28.00 -11.20 6.38
C TRP A 383 26.84 -11.59 7.30
N PRO A 384 26.25 -12.79 7.11
CA PRO A 384 25.24 -13.29 8.03
C PRO A 384 25.77 -13.37 9.48
N PRO A 385 24.92 -13.10 10.49
CA PRO A 385 25.26 -13.24 11.90
C PRO A 385 25.99 -14.57 12.21
N GLY A 386 27.13 -14.46 12.89
CA GLY A 386 28.15 -15.51 13.04
C GLY A 386 29.60 -14.99 13.07
N ARG A 387 29.84 -13.70 12.75
CA ARG A 387 31.12 -13.01 12.95
C ARG A 387 30.99 -11.90 14.01
N PRO A 388 31.80 -11.91 15.09
CA PRO A 388 31.74 -10.89 16.16
C PRO A 388 32.06 -9.46 15.71
N GLU A 389 32.86 -9.27 14.66
CA GLU A 389 33.34 -7.93 14.27
C GLU A 389 32.37 -7.12 13.41
N ASP A 390 31.45 -7.78 12.70
CA ASP A 390 30.55 -7.12 11.73
C ASP A 390 29.26 -6.57 12.38
N GLU A 391 28.93 -7.03 13.60
CA GLU A 391 27.80 -6.52 14.39
C GLU A 391 28.08 -5.14 15.00
N ARG A 392 29.35 -4.70 15.02
CA ARG A 392 29.80 -3.48 15.70
C ARG A 392 29.94 -2.25 14.81
N LYS A 393 29.65 -2.34 13.51
CA LYS A 393 29.66 -1.16 12.62
C LYS A 393 28.31 -0.44 12.67
N PRO A 394 28.19 0.70 13.38
CA PRO A 394 27.02 1.57 13.23
C PRO A 394 26.92 2.06 11.77
N GLY A 395 25.73 2.43 11.30
CA GLY A 395 25.59 2.98 9.93
C GLY A 395 24.99 2.05 8.88
N LYS A 396 24.63 0.79 9.21
CA LYS A 396 24.14 -0.16 8.20
C LYS A 396 22.72 0.20 7.76
N ALA A 397 22.54 0.45 6.47
CA ALA A 397 21.23 0.74 5.90
C ALA A 397 20.29 -0.47 5.99
N LEU A 398 19.04 -0.25 6.40
CA LEU A 398 17.96 -1.22 6.28
C LEU A 398 17.46 -1.28 4.84
N PHE A 399 17.37 -2.47 4.24
CA PHE A 399 16.71 -2.67 2.96
C PHE A 399 15.44 -3.47 3.13
N PHE A 400 14.39 -3.13 2.39
CA PHE A 400 13.30 -4.06 2.11
C PHE A 400 13.33 -4.46 0.65
N LEU A 401 13.33 -5.77 0.39
CA LEU A 401 13.33 -6.35 -0.95
C LEU A 401 12.08 -7.22 -1.11
N LEU A 402 11.38 -7.01 -2.22
CA LEU A 402 10.30 -7.87 -2.66
C LEU A 402 10.88 -8.90 -3.62
N LEU A 403 10.94 -10.15 -3.17
CA LEU A 403 11.37 -11.29 -3.97
C LEU A 403 10.18 -11.87 -4.71
N SER A 404 10.37 -12.08 -6.01
CA SER A 404 9.31 -12.53 -6.91
C SER A 404 9.85 -13.39 -8.03
N TYR A 405 9.01 -14.32 -8.48
CA TYR A 405 9.34 -15.21 -9.59
C TYR A 405 8.72 -14.72 -10.89
N GLU A 406 9.52 -14.76 -11.96
CA GLU A 406 9.11 -14.47 -13.33
C GLU A 406 9.72 -15.52 -14.27
N GLU A 407 9.06 -15.80 -15.40
CA GLU A 407 9.64 -16.63 -16.46
C GLU A 407 10.27 -15.71 -17.50
N ASP A 408 11.48 -16.05 -17.93
CA ASP A 408 12.14 -15.34 -19.03
C ASP A 408 11.58 -15.75 -20.40
N SER A 409 12.12 -15.18 -21.48
CA SER A 409 11.72 -15.50 -22.85
C SER A 409 11.97 -16.95 -23.26
N GLU A 410 12.82 -17.67 -22.53
CA GLU A 410 13.14 -19.08 -22.76
C GLU A 410 12.32 -20.01 -21.83
N GLY A 411 11.40 -19.45 -21.03
CA GLY A 411 10.60 -20.18 -20.06
C GLY A 411 11.37 -20.59 -18.80
N LYS A 412 12.58 -20.06 -18.58
CA LYS A 412 13.36 -20.34 -17.38
C LYS A 412 12.87 -19.49 -16.22
N LEU A 413 12.79 -20.11 -15.06
CA LEU A 413 12.32 -19.46 -13.85
C LEU A 413 13.41 -18.59 -13.22
N LEU A 414 13.16 -17.29 -13.17
CA LEU A 414 13.99 -16.28 -12.52
C LEU A 414 13.44 -15.95 -11.14
N LEU A 415 14.34 -15.73 -10.18
CA LEU A 415 14.03 -15.06 -8.91
C LEU A 415 14.62 -13.66 -8.96
N ILE A 416 13.77 -12.65 -8.80
CA ILE A 416 14.11 -11.23 -8.88
C ILE A 416 13.92 -10.60 -7.50
N ALA A 417 14.96 -9.94 -6.98
CA ALA A 417 14.88 -9.17 -5.74
C ALA A 417 14.74 -7.67 -6.05
N THR A 418 13.52 -7.15 -5.99
CA THR A 418 13.22 -5.74 -6.25
C THR A 418 13.26 -4.94 -4.96
N LYS A 419 14.10 -3.90 -4.90
CA LYS A 419 14.18 -3.02 -3.73
C LYS A 419 12.96 -2.13 -3.59
N VAL A 420 12.34 -2.11 -2.42
CA VAL A 420 11.15 -1.28 -2.13
C VAL A 420 11.40 -0.25 -1.02
N LEU A 421 12.47 -0.42 -0.24
CA LEU A 421 12.96 0.54 0.75
C LEU A 421 14.49 0.43 0.90
N GLU A 422 15.16 1.55 1.11
CA GLU A 422 16.59 1.68 1.45
C GLU A 422 16.73 2.66 2.62
N GLY A 423 17.67 2.39 3.52
CA GLY A 423 17.73 2.97 4.85
C GLY A 423 18.82 4.01 5.08
N THR A 424 19.04 4.93 4.15
CA THR A 424 20.13 5.93 4.23
C THR A 424 19.61 7.36 4.09
N HIS A 425 20.48 8.35 4.31
CA HIS A 425 20.20 9.74 3.96
C HIS A 425 20.05 9.96 2.45
N TYR A 426 20.68 9.11 1.63
CA TYR A 426 20.69 9.17 0.17
C TYR A 426 20.62 7.79 -0.47
N VAL A 427 19.72 7.61 -1.44
CA VAL A 427 19.66 6.36 -2.21
C VAL A 427 20.76 6.29 -3.26
N VAL A 428 21.45 5.15 -3.31
CA VAL A 428 22.37 4.84 -4.42
C VAL A 428 21.59 4.52 -5.69
N HIS A 429 20.46 3.82 -5.55
CA HIS A 429 19.57 3.46 -6.65
C HIS A 429 18.11 3.77 -6.32
N PRO A 430 17.25 4.04 -7.30
CA PRO A 430 15.81 4.16 -7.06
C PRO A 430 15.17 2.89 -6.48
N ASN A 431 14.17 3.02 -5.62
CA ASN A 431 13.19 1.97 -5.32
C ASN A 431 12.52 1.49 -6.62
N GLY A 432 12.17 0.20 -6.69
CA GLY A 432 11.78 -0.49 -7.92
C GLY A 432 12.96 -1.05 -8.73
N SER A 433 14.21 -0.74 -8.36
CA SER A 433 15.40 -1.37 -8.98
C SER A 433 15.56 -2.80 -8.49
N SER A 434 15.95 -3.70 -9.40
CA SER A 434 16.34 -5.07 -9.03
C SER A 434 17.75 -5.07 -8.45
N MET A 435 17.90 -5.53 -7.21
CA MET A 435 19.19 -5.68 -6.55
C MET A 435 19.96 -6.86 -7.11
N PHE A 436 19.27 -7.97 -7.41
CA PHE A 436 19.82 -9.11 -8.12
C PHE A 436 18.73 -9.90 -8.83
N ILE A 437 19.16 -10.72 -9.78
CA ILE A 437 18.34 -11.69 -10.50
C ILE A 437 19.12 -12.99 -10.56
N VAL A 438 18.51 -14.10 -10.14
CA VAL A 438 19.12 -15.43 -10.22
C VAL A 438 18.26 -16.40 -11.01
N ARG A 439 18.92 -17.36 -11.67
CA ARG A 439 18.28 -18.44 -12.40
C ARG A 439 18.13 -19.63 -11.48
N VAL A 440 16.89 -19.96 -11.12
CA VAL A 440 16.59 -20.96 -10.07
C VAL A 440 16.91 -22.39 -10.53
N ALA A 441 16.93 -22.61 -11.85
CA ALA A 441 17.29 -23.89 -12.47
C ALA A 441 18.81 -24.10 -12.63
N GLU A 442 19.63 -23.06 -12.40
CA GLU A 442 21.08 -23.11 -12.62
C GLU A 442 21.84 -23.03 -11.29
N PRO A 443 22.30 -24.17 -10.73
CA PRO A 443 23.13 -24.17 -9.54
C PRO A 443 24.40 -23.34 -9.75
N SER A 444 24.82 -22.58 -8.74
CA SER A 444 26.12 -21.91 -8.81
C SER A 444 27.24 -22.90 -8.53
N THR A 445 28.30 -22.84 -9.36
CA THR A 445 29.54 -23.59 -9.15
C THR A 445 30.48 -22.91 -8.14
N GLU A 446 30.14 -21.71 -7.67
CA GLU A 446 30.94 -20.99 -6.70
C GLU A 446 30.76 -21.57 -5.29
N SER A 447 31.87 -21.72 -4.57
CA SER A 447 31.82 -21.98 -3.13
C SER A 447 31.39 -20.73 -2.38
N PHE A 448 30.65 -20.92 -1.30
CA PHE A 448 30.40 -19.81 -0.38
C PHE A 448 31.74 -19.38 0.22
N PRO A 449 32.10 -18.08 0.16
CA PRO A 449 33.38 -17.56 0.62
C PRO A 449 33.49 -17.51 2.16
N TRP A 450 33.48 -18.66 2.83
CA TRP A 450 33.84 -18.76 4.24
C TRP A 450 35.27 -18.26 4.46
N GLN A 451 35.52 -17.48 5.52
CA GLN A 451 36.90 -17.27 5.97
C GLN A 451 37.31 -18.52 6.76
N THR A 452 38.51 -19.00 6.47
CA THR A 452 39.15 -20.19 7.05
C THR A 452 39.60 -20.01 8.51
N ASP A 453 38.97 -19.10 9.27
CA ASP A 453 39.31 -18.90 10.68
C ASP A 453 38.59 -19.96 11.52
N GLU A 454 39.35 -20.68 12.33
CA GLU A 454 38.95 -21.88 13.09
C GLU A 454 37.75 -21.65 14.06
N GLU A 455 37.38 -20.40 14.33
CA GLU A 455 36.24 -20.02 15.19
C GLU A 455 34.92 -19.76 14.42
N SER A 456 34.94 -19.80 13.08
CA SER A 456 33.73 -19.55 12.28
C SER A 456 32.80 -20.77 12.33
N ARG A 457 31.59 -20.62 12.90
CA ARG A 457 30.54 -21.64 12.77
C ARG A 457 30.31 -21.94 11.29
N SER A 458 30.65 -23.15 10.85
CA SER A 458 30.41 -23.61 9.49
C SER A 458 28.90 -23.71 9.26
N MET A 459 28.30 -22.67 8.66
CA MET A 459 26.90 -22.70 8.26
C MET A 459 26.77 -23.53 6.98
N GLU A 460 25.87 -24.51 6.96
CA GLU A 460 25.67 -25.34 5.78
C GLU A 460 24.90 -24.59 4.69
N ILE A 461 25.33 -24.75 3.44
CA ILE A 461 24.66 -24.21 2.26
C ILE A 461 23.70 -25.26 1.71
N LYS A 462 22.40 -24.98 1.75
CA LYS A 462 21.38 -25.90 1.22
C LYS A 462 21.34 -25.89 -0.30
N ARG A 463 21.39 -24.70 -0.91
CA ARG A 463 21.29 -24.49 -2.37
C ARG A 463 22.06 -23.24 -2.77
N SER A 464 22.52 -23.21 -4.01
CA SER A 464 23.15 -22.04 -4.62
C SER A 464 22.56 -21.81 -6.02
N PHE A 465 22.49 -20.55 -6.44
CA PHE A 465 21.96 -20.17 -7.76
C PHE A 465 22.86 -19.13 -8.41
N ALA A 466 23.17 -19.31 -9.68
CA ALA A 466 23.92 -18.33 -10.45
C ALA A 466 23.02 -17.15 -10.86
N GLY A 467 23.59 -15.96 -10.91
CA GLY A 467 22.87 -14.79 -11.38
C GLY A 467 23.72 -13.54 -11.47
N ASP A 468 23.04 -12.41 -11.52
CA ASP A 468 23.67 -11.11 -11.68
C ASP A 468 23.05 -10.11 -10.70
N GLY A 469 23.91 -9.29 -10.10
CA GLY A 469 23.54 -8.24 -9.16
C GLY A 469 23.79 -6.87 -9.76
N ILE A 470 23.03 -5.88 -9.27
CA ILE A 470 23.28 -4.47 -9.60
C ILE A 470 24.68 -4.08 -9.11
N ALA A 471 25.47 -3.41 -9.94
CA ALA A 471 26.76 -2.87 -9.57
C ALA A 471 26.75 -1.34 -9.60
N THR A 472 27.68 -0.74 -8.86
CA THR A 472 27.84 0.71 -8.76
C THR A 472 27.97 1.33 -10.16
N GLY A 473 26.98 2.12 -10.55
CA GLY A 473 26.89 2.78 -11.85
C GLY A 473 25.85 3.91 -11.84
N TYR A 474 26.06 4.94 -12.66
CA TYR A 474 25.26 6.15 -12.70
C TYR A 474 24.03 5.98 -13.62
N GLY A 475 22.81 5.99 -13.05
CA GLY A 475 21.57 6.27 -13.81
C GLY A 475 20.53 5.14 -13.97
N PHE A 476 19.27 5.58 -14.12
CA PHE A 476 17.99 4.83 -14.11
C PHE A 476 17.84 3.70 -15.15
N ARG A 477 18.66 3.64 -16.21
CA ARG A 477 18.34 2.78 -17.38
C ARG A 477 19.21 1.53 -17.53
N TYR A 478 20.44 1.54 -17.01
CA TYR A 478 21.37 0.40 -17.09
C TYR A 478 22.43 0.51 -15.98
N PRO A 479 22.08 0.33 -14.70
CA PRO A 479 23.14 0.06 -13.73
C PRO A 479 23.87 -1.19 -14.22
N GLY A 480 25.22 -1.15 -14.28
CA GLY A 480 25.98 -2.30 -14.74
C GLY A 480 25.56 -3.53 -13.94
N SER A 481 25.28 -4.63 -14.63
CA SER A 481 25.00 -5.90 -13.96
C SER A 481 26.32 -6.64 -13.83
N LYS A 482 26.63 -7.14 -12.64
CA LYS A 482 27.84 -7.92 -12.38
C LYS A 482 27.49 -9.33 -11.93
N PRO A 483 28.23 -10.34 -12.36
CA PRO A 483 27.99 -11.71 -11.94
C PRO A 483 28.03 -11.87 -10.42
N GLY A 484 27.17 -12.73 -9.90
CA GLY A 484 27.13 -13.11 -8.50
C GLY A 484 26.38 -14.42 -8.29
N SER A 485 26.30 -14.83 -7.03
CA SER A 485 25.66 -16.08 -6.63
C SER A 485 24.74 -15.84 -5.45
N LEU A 486 23.52 -16.38 -5.50
CA LEU A 486 22.63 -16.44 -4.35
C LEU A 486 22.82 -17.77 -3.63
N PHE A 487 23.00 -17.72 -2.31
CA PHE A 487 23.13 -18.87 -1.45
C PHE A 487 21.97 -18.93 -0.46
N VAL A 488 21.47 -20.15 -0.24
CA VAL A 488 20.39 -20.45 0.72
C VAL A 488 21.04 -21.12 1.93
N LEU A 489 20.97 -20.45 3.07
CA LEU A 489 21.56 -20.92 4.32
C LEU A 489 20.63 -21.93 5.00
N GLN A 490 21.20 -22.81 5.83
CA GLN A 490 20.44 -23.86 6.53
C GLN A 490 19.29 -23.32 7.39
N ASP A 491 19.47 -22.14 7.98
CA ASP A 491 18.51 -21.43 8.83
C ASP A 491 17.42 -20.66 8.04
N GLY A 492 17.42 -20.75 6.70
CA GLY A 492 16.43 -20.11 5.84
C GLY A 492 16.75 -18.68 5.42
N ARG A 493 17.88 -18.11 5.87
CA ARG A 493 18.39 -16.84 5.34
C ARG A 493 18.95 -17.01 3.92
N LEU A 494 19.02 -15.89 3.20
CA LEU A 494 19.63 -15.84 1.87
C LEU A 494 20.86 -14.92 1.90
N ALA A 495 21.85 -15.20 1.08
CA ALA A 495 23.02 -14.34 0.91
C ALA A 495 23.36 -14.23 -0.57
N PHE A 496 23.26 -13.02 -1.13
CA PHE A 496 23.75 -12.75 -2.48
C PHE A 496 25.17 -12.20 -2.41
N VAL A 497 26.09 -12.84 -3.14
CA VAL A 497 27.52 -12.50 -3.15
C VAL A 497 27.91 -12.05 -4.54
N TRP A 498 28.42 -10.83 -4.66
CA TRP A 498 28.98 -10.32 -5.92
C TRP A 498 30.36 -10.92 -6.18
N ARG A 499 30.59 -11.43 -7.39
CA ARG A 499 31.82 -12.16 -7.73
C ARG A 499 33.08 -11.29 -7.63
N GLU A 500 32.99 -10.07 -8.14
CA GLU A 500 34.14 -9.17 -8.36
C GLU A 500 34.64 -8.54 -7.05
N ASN A 501 33.75 -7.95 -6.27
CA ASN A 501 34.11 -7.19 -5.07
C ASN A 501 33.82 -7.95 -3.76
N LYS A 502 33.28 -9.17 -3.85
CA LYS A 502 32.89 -10.02 -2.71
C LYS A 502 31.93 -9.32 -1.73
N ALA A 503 31.20 -8.31 -2.18
CA ALA A 503 30.14 -7.70 -1.38
C ALA A 503 29.05 -8.74 -1.11
N VAL A 504 28.46 -8.69 0.07
CA VAL A 504 27.42 -9.62 0.52
C VAL A 504 26.19 -8.85 0.92
N LEU A 505 25.05 -9.21 0.34
CA LEU A 505 23.73 -8.78 0.76
C LEU A 505 23.02 -9.96 1.41
N THR A 506 22.92 -9.91 2.74
CA THR A 506 22.23 -10.92 3.54
C THR A 506 20.76 -10.55 3.66
N LEU A 507 19.88 -11.52 3.47
CA LEU A 507 18.43 -11.37 3.56
C LEU A 507 17.83 -12.27 4.63
N GLN A 508 16.86 -11.73 5.36
CA GLN A 508 16.03 -12.45 6.31
C GLN A 508 14.56 -12.16 6.04
N ARG A 509 13.69 -13.13 6.35
CA ARG A 509 12.26 -12.94 6.19
C ARG A 509 11.74 -11.96 7.24
N LEU A 510 10.80 -11.11 6.85
CA LEU A 510 10.23 -10.11 7.75
C LEU A 510 8.79 -10.44 8.11
N ASP A 511 8.47 -10.27 9.39
CA ASP A 511 7.11 -10.02 9.85
C ASP A 511 6.91 -8.51 9.97
N LEU A 512 6.49 -7.88 8.88
CA LEU A 512 6.32 -6.43 8.84
C LEU A 512 5.20 -5.95 9.77
N GLU A 513 4.20 -6.78 10.02
CA GLU A 513 3.10 -6.46 10.92
C GLU A 513 3.59 -6.38 12.36
N ASP A 514 4.33 -7.39 12.83
CA ASP A 514 4.96 -7.38 14.16
C ASP A 514 5.99 -6.24 14.29
N MET A 515 6.81 -6.01 13.27
CA MET A 515 7.78 -4.90 13.25
C MET A 515 7.11 -3.53 13.36
N ILE A 516 5.97 -3.31 12.71
CA ILE A 516 5.22 -2.04 12.82
C ILE A 516 4.58 -1.93 14.21
N ARG A 517 3.98 -3.00 14.74
CA ARG A 517 3.38 -3.01 16.08
C ARG A 517 4.39 -2.68 17.19
N ARG A 518 5.63 -3.17 17.07
CA ARG A 518 6.74 -2.89 17.99
C ARG A 518 7.58 -1.67 17.61
N GLY A 519 7.27 -1.07 16.47
CA GLY A 519 7.99 0.06 15.91
C GLY A 519 7.70 1.36 16.65
N GLU A 520 8.43 2.39 16.29
CA GLU A 520 8.30 3.73 16.86
C GLU A 520 7.56 4.65 15.88
N ARG A 521 6.52 5.31 16.39
CA ARG A 521 5.75 6.30 15.63
C ARG A 521 6.49 7.63 15.56
N VAL A 522 6.78 8.10 14.36
CA VAL A 522 7.33 9.44 14.11
C VAL A 522 6.26 10.40 13.56
N PRO A 523 6.49 11.73 13.58
CA PRO A 523 5.57 12.70 12.99
C PRO A 523 5.27 12.41 11.51
N ALA A 524 4.02 12.58 11.09
CA ALA A 524 3.63 12.36 9.70
C ALA A 524 4.07 13.49 8.78
N LEU A 525 4.06 13.22 7.47
CA LEU A 525 4.09 14.30 6.49
C LEU A 525 2.74 15.04 6.48
N PRO A 526 2.68 16.27 5.92
CA PRO A 526 1.40 16.88 5.67
C PRO A 526 0.48 15.96 4.81
N PRO A 527 -0.86 16.06 4.94
CA PRO A 527 -1.79 15.07 4.40
C PRO A 527 -1.70 14.85 2.88
N ILE A 528 -1.44 15.91 2.11
CA ILE A 528 -1.36 15.83 0.65
C ILE A 528 -0.04 15.23 0.17
N PRO A 529 1.14 15.63 0.70
CA PRO A 529 2.42 14.96 0.48
C PRO A 529 2.40 13.44 0.69
N ASN A 530 1.55 12.95 1.60
CA ASN A 530 1.36 11.52 1.83
C ASN A 530 0.84 10.75 0.58
N PHE A 531 0.17 11.44 -0.35
CA PHE A 531 -0.38 10.89 -1.60
C PHE A 531 0.30 11.44 -2.87
N ALA A 532 1.07 12.52 -2.76
CA ALA A 532 1.87 13.06 -3.84
C ALA A 532 3.07 13.84 -3.28
N TYR A 533 4.26 13.24 -3.32
CA TYR A 533 5.50 13.93 -2.99
C TYR A 533 6.07 14.59 -4.26
N LEU A 534 6.00 15.92 -4.34
CA LEU A 534 6.27 16.68 -5.57
C LEU A 534 7.71 17.18 -5.71
N THR A 535 8.52 17.02 -4.67
CA THR A 535 9.94 17.36 -4.68
C THR A 535 10.74 16.12 -5.09
N LYS A 536 11.53 16.26 -6.15
CA LYS A 536 12.52 15.24 -6.57
C LYS A 536 13.78 15.49 -5.75
N SER A 537 13.94 14.74 -4.67
CA SER A 537 15.15 14.78 -3.85
C SER A 537 15.54 13.37 -3.48
N TYR A 538 16.79 13.00 -3.76
CA TYR A 538 17.34 11.73 -3.29
C TYR A 538 17.57 11.68 -1.77
N SER A 539 17.21 12.75 -1.05
CA SER A 539 17.37 12.88 0.39
C SER A 539 16.18 12.31 1.17
N ASN A 540 16.46 11.66 2.30
CA ASN A 540 15.45 11.28 3.27
C ASN A 540 14.79 12.53 3.89
N VAL A 541 13.50 12.72 3.64
CA VAL A 541 12.72 13.87 4.14
C VAL A 541 12.51 13.87 5.65
N PHE A 542 12.70 12.72 6.29
CA PHE A 542 12.65 12.57 7.74
C PHE A 542 14.03 12.73 8.39
N ALA A 543 15.10 12.91 7.60
CA ALA A 543 16.45 13.11 8.12
C ALA A 543 16.82 14.58 8.36
N VAL A 544 15.90 15.53 8.14
CA VAL A 544 16.15 16.94 8.46
C VAL A 544 16.06 17.11 9.99
N PRO A 545 17.09 17.64 10.68
CA PRO A 545 17.12 17.72 12.13
C PRO A 545 15.91 18.48 12.70
N HIS A 546 15.31 17.94 13.76
CA HIS A 546 14.29 18.62 14.56
C HIS A 546 14.92 19.83 15.27
N GLY A 547 14.91 20.98 14.60
CA GLY A 547 15.47 22.23 15.13
C GLY A 547 15.29 23.46 14.24
N SER A 548 14.86 23.35 12.98
CA SER A 548 14.61 24.52 12.13
C SER A 548 13.11 24.77 11.94
N SER A 549 12.50 25.45 12.90
CA SER A 549 11.24 26.15 12.68
C SER A 549 11.48 27.37 11.78
N THR A 550 11.50 27.22 10.46
CA THR A 550 11.13 28.28 9.48
C THR A 550 11.31 27.84 8.02
N SER A 551 10.27 28.11 7.22
CA SER A 551 10.23 28.36 5.76
C SER A 551 10.80 27.30 4.80
N CYS A 552 9.97 26.94 3.82
CA CYS A 552 10.33 26.27 2.57
C CYS A 552 11.71 26.72 2.04
N PRO A 553 12.63 25.80 1.69
CA PRO A 553 13.86 26.20 1.03
C PRO A 553 13.54 26.71 -0.37
N ILE A 554 13.84 27.98 -0.60
CA ILE A 554 13.99 28.57 -1.92
C ILE A 554 15.13 27.82 -2.62
N SER A 555 14.87 27.28 -3.81
CA SER A 555 15.86 26.56 -4.62
C SER A 555 17.15 27.38 -4.80
N PRO A 556 18.34 26.76 -4.70
CA PRO A 556 19.56 27.34 -5.26
C PRO A 556 19.44 27.38 -6.78
N ARG A 557 19.95 28.47 -7.36
CA ARG A 557 19.87 28.84 -8.79
C ARG A 557 20.45 27.80 -9.74
#